data_AF-A0A967LGR4-F1
#
_entry.id   AF-A0A967LGR4-F1
#
_cell.length_a   1.000
_cell.length_b   1.000
_cell.length_c   1.000
_cell.angle_alpha   90.00
_cell.angle_beta   90.00
_cell.angle_gamma   90.00
#
_symmetry.space_group_name_H-M   'P 1'
#
loop_
_entity.id
_entity.type
_entity.pdbx_description
1 polymer ?
#
loop_
_entity_poly.entity_id
_entity_poly.type
_entity_poly.pdbx_seq_one_letter_code
_entity_poly.pdbx_strand_id
1 'polypeptide(L)'
;MTGEPTFYGVLGGRLDAGLEWGEIVVDGRAGRALSGSEGRWLQGEAELATGTRLGAGALRATLSAFGLRYQRPFTYDAGGVQLRPSLALPVEGLILSVGPLVSVGGWTTDRLEGDLRIAGGDLAVRRPVGGVTLGVSGGALSVDNGVVSGTFWRGGGELLLEGRRWAAAVEIRGQATPLEEELGGGLSLWAGVAPGIRLRADVSRSLRDPLYGTAGSLTLVAGVSVRPFRWSAPEPPPLVAVGPARDGGREVRFALSAPGAEAVAISGDFTDWEPIPMEFRDGRWRITLVLAPGLHHFGFLVDDRWALPPDAPGIVDDGWGRRNASIVVEGP
;
A
#
# COMPACT_ATOMS: atom_id res chain seq x y z
N MET A 1 7.67 32.25 20.63
CA MET A 1 6.29 32.67 20.97
C MET A 1 5.52 31.41 21.32
N THR A 2 5.29 31.16 22.60
CA THR A 2 4.45 30.06 23.11
C THR A 2 2.99 30.43 22.90
N GLY A 3 2.46 30.10 21.71
CA GLY A 3 1.03 30.26 21.43
C GLY A 3 0.25 29.17 22.16
N GLU A 4 -0.78 29.56 22.89
CA GLU A 4 -1.79 28.63 23.40
C GLU A 4 -2.28 27.71 22.26
N PRO A 5 -2.66 26.45 22.54
CA PRO A 5 -3.22 25.58 21.51
C PRO A 5 -4.52 26.20 21.00
N THR A 6 -4.47 26.86 19.86
CA THR A 6 -5.66 27.40 19.20
C THR A 6 -6.52 26.21 18.79
N PHE A 7 -7.68 26.05 19.43
CA PHE A 7 -8.67 25.06 19.03
C PHE A 7 -9.26 25.49 17.68
N TYR A 8 -8.75 24.93 16.58
CA TYR A 8 -9.36 25.07 15.26
C TYR A 8 -10.40 23.97 15.08
N GLY A 9 -11.67 24.30 15.31
CA GLY A 9 -12.79 23.44 14.96
C GLY A 9 -13.10 23.55 13.46
N VAL A 10 -12.90 22.48 12.69
CA VAL A 10 -13.36 22.43 11.30
C VAL A 10 -14.78 21.86 11.30
N LEU A 11 -15.79 22.72 11.07
CA LEU A 11 -17.11 22.27 10.62
C LEU A 11 -17.11 22.39 9.09
N GLY A 12 -17.35 21.32 8.34
CA GLY A 12 -17.22 21.39 6.88
C GLY A 12 -17.56 20.08 6.19
N GLY A 13 -17.99 20.16 4.94
CA GLY A 13 -18.18 18.99 4.09
C GLY A 13 -16.83 18.59 3.48
N ARG A 14 -16.44 17.33 3.69
CA ARG A 14 -15.29 16.70 3.06
C ARG A 14 -15.81 15.60 2.13
N LEU A 15 -15.36 15.62 0.88
CA LEU A 15 -15.60 14.54 -0.08
C LEU A 15 -14.28 13.81 -0.31
N ASP A 16 -14.25 12.53 0.05
CA ASP A 16 -13.16 11.62 -0.22
C ASP A 16 -13.56 10.73 -1.41
N ALA A 17 -12.71 10.66 -2.42
CA ALA A 17 -12.85 9.72 -3.53
C ALA A 17 -11.52 9.00 -3.73
N GLY A 18 -11.57 7.66 -3.71
CA GLY A 18 -10.42 6.80 -3.89
C GLY A 18 -10.66 5.83 -5.05
N LEU A 19 -9.64 5.63 -5.88
CA LEU A 19 -9.62 4.63 -6.95
C LEU A 19 -8.42 3.71 -6.73
N GLU A 20 -8.67 2.41 -6.74
CA GLU A 20 -7.65 1.37 -6.60
C GLU A 20 -7.53 0.62 -7.94
N TRP A 21 -6.33 0.63 -8.53
CA TRP A 21 -6.01 -0.12 -9.74
C TRP A 21 -4.71 -0.91 -9.52
N GLY A 22 -4.88 -2.17 -9.10
CA GLY A 22 -3.75 -3.04 -8.79
C GLY A 22 -2.95 -2.50 -7.60
N GLU A 23 -1.67 -2.19 -7.82
CA GLU A 23 -0.75 -1.62 -6.82
C GLU A 23 -0.81 -0.08 -6.72
N ILE A 24 -1.68 0.56 -7.50
CA ILE A 24 -1.83 2.01 -7.56
C ILE A 24 -3.09 2.42 -6.81
N VAL A 25 -2.95 3.35 -5.87
CA VAL A 25 -4.05 3.98 -5.14
C VAL A 25 -3.99 5.47 -5.37
N VAL A 26 -5.12 6.07 -5.76
CA VAL A 26 -5.23 7.53 -5.91
C VAL A 26 -6.36 8.04 -5.04
N ASP A 27 -6.05 8.98 -4.17
CA ASP A 27 -6.99 9.58 -3.23
C ASP A 27 -7.05 11.10 -3.40
N GLY A 28 -8.26 11.65 -3.45
CA GLY A 28 -8.50 13.08 -3.54
C GLY A 28 -9.40 13.58 -2.42
N ARG A 29 -9.07 14.76 -1.87
CA ARG A 29 -9.82 15.42 -0.80
C ARG A 29 -9.97 16.90 -1.08
N ALA A 30 -11.17 17.44 -0.88
CA ALA A 30 -11.40 18.88 -0.97
C ALA A 30 -12.30 19.34 0.18
N GLY A 31 -12.12 20.58 0.62
CA GLY A 31 -12.89 21.14 1.72
C GLY A 31 -12.83 22.66 1.83
N ARG A 32 -13.58 23.17 2.80
CA ARG A 32 -13.56 24.58 3.23
C ARG A 32 -13.27 24.64 4.73
N ALA A 33 -12.43 25.58 5.14
CA ALA A 33 -12.23 25.89 6.56
C ALA A 33 -13.44 26.69 7.09
N LEU A 34 -13.83 26.47 8.36
CA LEU A 34 -14.79 27.33 9.06
C LEU A 34 -14.16 27.93 10.32
N SER A 35 -14.63 29.14 10.65
CA SER A 35 -14.13 30.09 11.66
C SER A 35 -12.85 30.85 11.28
N GLY A 36 -12.99 32.16 11.04
CA GLY A 36 -11.87 33.12 10.93
C GLY A 36 -11.16 33.22 9.57
N SER A 37 -11.29 32.23 8.68
CA SER A 37 -10.78 32.29 7.31
C SER A 37 -11.79 31.72 6.31
N GLU A 38 -12.04 32.43 5.20
CA GLU A 38 -12.81 31.91 4.05
C GLU A 38 -12.00 30.87 3.23
N GLY A 39 -11.20 30.06 3.92
CA GLY A 39 -10.20 29.18 3.32
C GLY A 39 -10.80 28.05 2.50
N ARG A 40 -10.29 27.85 1.30
CA ARG A 40 -10.60 26.68 0.45
C ARG A 40 -9.34 25.86 0.27
N TRP A 41 -9.45 24.54 0.35
CA TRP A 41 -8.30 23.68 0.11
C TRP A 41 -8.66 22.46 -0.73
N LEU A 42 -7.67 22.03 -1.51
CA LEU A 42 -7.67 20.83 -2.32
C LEU A 42 -6.38 20.07 -2.02
N GLN A 43 -6.51 18.81 -1.66
CA GLN A 43 -5.39 17.90 -1.42
C GLN A 43 -5.57 16.67 -2.29
N GLY A 44 -4.47 16.19 -2.88
CA GLY A 44 -4.44 14.94 -3.61
C GLY A 44 -3.19 14.15 -3.25
N GLU A 45 -3.33 12.83 -3.27
CA GLU A 45 -2.24 11.89 -3.12
C GLU A 45 -2.40 10.76 -4.12
N ALA A 46 -1.29 10.39 -4.75
CA ALA A 46 -1.19 9.20 -5.59
C ALA A 46 -0.08 8.34 -5.02
N GLU A 47 -0.40 7.08 -4.74
CA GLU A 47 0.51 6.09 -4.20
C GLU A 47 0.66 4.94 -5.21
N LEU A 48 1.91 4.56 -5.47
CA LEU A 48 2.29 3.32 -6.11
C LEU A 48 3.08 2.49 -5.12
N ALA A 49 2.63 1.28 -4.81
CA ALA A 49 3.30 0.41 -3.86
C ALA A 49 3.61 -0.95 -4.46
N THR A 50 4.88 -1.34 -4.49
CA THR A 50 5.30 -2.66 -4.97
C THR A 50 6.05 -3.43 -3.90
N GLY A 51 6.06 -4.76 -3.98
CA GLY A 51 6.75 -5.57 -2.99
C GLY A 51 7.05 -6.98 -3.45
N THR A 52 7.94 -7.63 -2.70
CA THR A 52 8.31 -9.03 -2.90
C THR A 52 8.67 -9.70 -1.57
N ARG A 53 8.61 -11.02 -1.54
CA ARG A 53 9.12 -11.80 -0.40
C ARG A 53 10.64 -11.94 -0.51
N LEU A 54 11.31 -11.83 0.63
CA LEU A 54 12.74 -12.09 0.79
C LEU A 54 12.92 -13.17 1.85
N GLY A 55 12.90 -14.44 1.42
CA GLY A 55 12.86 -15.58 2.34
C GLY A 55 11.60 -15.53 3.21
N ALA A 56 11.77 -15.54 4.54
CA ALA A 56 10.68 -15.35 5.49
C ALA A 56 10.24 -13.88 5.66
N GLY A 57 11.01 -12.93 5.12
CA GLY A 57 10.74 -11.50 5.20
C GLY A 57 9.96 -10.95 4.00
N ALA A 58 9.64 -9.66 4.09
CA ALA A 58 8.97 -8.91 3.03
C ALA A 58 9.70 -7.59 2.78
N LEU A 59 9.97 -7.30 1.51
CA LEU A 59 10.42 -6.00 1.05
C LEU A 59 9.25 -5.31 0.36
N ARG A 60 8.97 -4.07 0.73
CA ARG A 60 7.97 -3.22 0.08
C ARG A 60 8.55 -1.86 -0.19
N ALA A 61 8.25 -1.27 -1.33
CA ALA A 61 8.57 0.12 -1.63
C ALA A 61 7.30 0.85 -2.02
N THR A 62 7.09 1.99 -1.37
CA THR A 62 5.99 2.90 -1.70
C THR A 62 6.58 4.17 -2.28
N LEU A 63 6.12 4.56 -3.47
CA LEU A 63 6.34 5.86 -4.07
C LEU A 63 5.03 6.63 -4.00
N SER A 64 5.01 7.77 -3.32
CA SER A 64 3.85 8.66 -3.30
C SER A 64 4.18 10.03 -3.86
N ALA A 65 3.20 10.63 -4.52
CA ALA A 65 3.21 12.03 -4.92
C ALA A 65 2.01 12.72 -4.26
N PHE A 66 2.25 13.88 -3.66
CA PHE A 66 1.19 14.63 -2.99
C PHE A 66 1.17 16.07 -3.48
N GLY A 67 -0.02 16.68 -3.37
CA GLY A 67 -0.23 18.09 -3.63
C GLY A 67 -1.26 18.65 -2.68
N LEU A 68 -1.03 19.88 -2.22
CA LEU A 68 -1.95 20.68 -1.43
C LEU A 68 -2.01 22.07 -2.06
N ARG A 69 -3.22 22.55 -2.29
CA ARG A 69 -3.51 23.93 -2.65
C ARG A 69 -4.48 24.51 -1.63
N TYR A 70 -4.07 25.56 -0.96
CA TYR A 70 -4.90 26.34 -0.04
C TYR A 70 -5.06 27.76 -0.58
N GLN A 71 -6.28 28.28 -0.54
CA GLN A 71 -6.64 29.60 -1.01
C GLN A 71 -7.38 30.38 0.08
N ARG A 72 -6.96 31.63 0.32
CA ARG A 72 -7.48 32.62 1.27
C ARG A 72 -7.26 32.28 2.76
N PRO A 73 -6.77 33.22 3.58
CA PRO A 73 -6.49 34.62 3.25
C PRO A 73 -5.17 34.82 2.47
N PHE A 74 -4.36 33.78 2.36
CA PHE A 74 -3.15 33.70 1.53
C PHE A 74 -3.23 32.49 0.60
N THR A 75 -2.43 32.49 -0.46
CA THR A 75 -2.18 31.26 -1.23
C THR A 75 -1.07 30.45 -0.59
N TYR A 76 -1.26 29.14 -0.54
CA TYR A 76 -0.22 28.19 -0.16
C TYR A 76 -0.37 26.94 -1.03
N ASP A 77 0.63 26.72 -1.88
CA ASP A 77 0.75 25.52 -2.70
C ASP A 77 1.93 24.71 -2.19
N ALA A 78 1.73 23.43 -1.95
CA ALA A 78 2.80 22.52 -1.55
C ALA A 78 2.68 21.22 -2.32
N GLY A 79 3.81 20.62 -2.66
CA GLY A 79 3.81 19.34 -3.33
C GLY A 79 5.17 18.70 -3.29
N GLY A 80 5.17 17.39 -3.52
CA GLY A 80 6.40 16.64 -3.48
C GLY A 80 6.20 15.19 -3.81
N VAL A 81 7.32 14.48 -3.80
CA VAL A 81 7.42 13.06 -3.99
C VAL A 81 8.09 12.46 -2.77
N GLN A 82 7.65 11.27 -2.38
CA GLN A 82 8.18 10.53 -1.26
C GLN A 82 8.42 9.09 -1.67
N LEU A 83 9.61 8.57 -1.36
CA LEU A 83 9.96 7.16 -1.49
C LEU A 83 10.15 6.58 -0.09
N ARG A 84 9.42 5.51 0.20
CA ARG A 84 9.48 4.77 1.46
C ARG A 84 9.68 3.28 1.20
N PRO A 85 10.93 2.82 1.06
CA PRO A 85 11.25 1.40 1.16
C PRO A 85 10.98 0.93 2.58
N SER A 86 10.64 -0.34 2.73
CA SER A 86 10.48 -1.00 4.01
C SER A 86 10.86 -2.47 3.90
N LEU A 87 11.61 -2.95 4.88
CA LEU A 87 11.96 -4.36 5.02
C LEU A 87 11.41 -4.84 6.36
N ALA A 88 10.62 -5.90 6.34
CA ALA A 88 10.10 -6.57 7.52
C ALA A 88 10.65 -8.00 7.61
N LEU A 89 11.24 -8.37 8.74
CA LEU A 89 11.86 -9.65 8.98
C LEU A 89 11.27 -10.31 10.24
N PRO A 90 10.70 -11.52 10.15
CA PRO A 90 10.31 -12.26 11.34
C PRO A 90 11.56 -12.84 12.03
N VAL A 91 11.69 -12.62 13.34
CA VAL A 91 12.81 -13.12 14.17
C VAL A 91 12.24 -13.58 15.51
N GLU A 92 12.25 -14.88 15.77
CA GLU A 92 11.86 -15.47 17.08
C GLU A 92 10.48 -14.99 17.60
N GLY A 93 9.48 -14.89 16.71
CA GLY A 93 8.13 -14.41 17.06
C GLY A 93 8.02 -12.88 17.17
N LEU A 94 9.08 -12.14 16.87
CA LEU A 94 9.08 -10.71 16.62
C LEU A 94 9.01 -10.44 15.11
N ILE A 95 8.56 -9.25 14.76
CA ILE A 95 8.68 -8.67 13.42
C ILE A 95 9.54 -7.43 13.58
N LEU A 96 10.77 -7.51 13.07
CA LEU A 96 11.66 -6.36 12.96
C LEU A 96 11.34 -5.65 11.65
N SER A 97 11.25 -4.34 11.66
CA SER A 97 11.01 -3.54 10.46
C SER A 97 11.97 -2.38 10.39
N VAL A 98 12.49 -2.11 9.19
CA VAL A 98 13.25 -0.91 8.88
C VAL A 98 12.57 -0.19 7.73
N GLY A 99 12.35 1.11 7.89
CA GLY A 99 11.65 1.95 6.93
C GLY A 99 12.45 3.22 6.65
N PRO A 100 13.44 3.19 5.75
CA PRO A 100 14.03 4.42 5.24
C PRO A 100 12.97 5.28 4.55
N LEU A 101 13.23 6.58 4.53
CA LEU A 101 12.34 7.59 3.97
C LEU A 101 13.17 8.65 3.28
N VAL A 102 12.81 8.98 2.04
CA VAL A 102 13.28 10.19 1.36
C VAL A 102 12.09 10.92 0.79
N SER A 103 12.02 12.23 1.01
CA SER A 103 11.03 13.10 0.39
C SER A 103 11.68 14.35 -0.15
N VAL A 104 11.26 14.74 -1.34
CA VAL A 104 11.68 15.97 -2.00
C VAL A 104 10.46 16.70 -2.53
N GLY A 105 10.47 18.01 -2.49
CA GLY A 105 9.38 18.83 -2.98
C GLY A 105 9.63 20.30 -2.70
N GLY A 106 8.55 21.05 -2.63
CA GLY A 106 8.61 22.44 -2.25
C GLY A 106 7.23 22.99 -1.98
N TRP A 107 7.20 24.23 -1.54
CA TRP A 107 5.99 24.99 -1.34
C TRP A 107 6.19 26.44 -1.75
N THR A 108 5.09 27.07 -2.10
CA THR A 108 5.04 28.48 -2.47
C THR A 108 3.84 29.15 -1.80
N THR A 109 4.01 30.43 -1.54
CA THR A 109 2.96 31.34 -1.07
C THR A 109 2.98 32.60 -1.93
N ASP A 110 2.09 33.54 -1.64
CA ASP A 110 2.08 34.86 -2.29
C ASP A 110 3.41 35.63 -2.14
N ARG A 111 4.28 35.27 -1.18
CA ARG A 111 5.49 36.06 -0.84
C ARG A 111 6.78 35.26 -0.71
N LEU A 112 6.68 33.95 -0.48
CA LEU A 112 7.80 33.09 -0.15
C LEU A 112 7.68 31.78 -0.91
N GLU A 113 8.83 31.24 -1.27
CA GLU A 113 8.98 29.86 -1.72
C GLU A 113 9.97 29.14 -0.81
N GLY A 114 9.82 27.83 -0.69
CA GLY A 114 10.68 27.00 0.12
C GLY A 114 10.85 25.62 -0.49
N ASP A 115 12.03 25.06 -0.32
CA ASP A 115 12.29 23.66 -0.63
C ASP A 115 11.83 22.76 0.51
N LEU A 116 11.47 21.53 0.14
CA LEU A 116 11.21 20.44 1.06
C LEU A 116 12.19 19.30 0.78
N ARG A 117 13.01 18.95 1.77
CA ARG A 117 13.96 17.84 1.74
C ARG A 117 13.89 17.11 3.07
N ILE A 118 13.51 15.83 3.02
CA ILE A 118 13.49 14.95 4.18
C ILE A 118 14.25 13.69 3.83
N ALA A 119 15.15 13.26 4.70
CA ALA A 119 15.81 11.97 4.59
C ALA A 119 16.00 11.33 5.96
N GLY A 120 15.83 10.03 6.07
CA GLY A 120 16.09 9.29 7.30
C GLY A 120 15.33 7.99 7.33
N GLY A 121 14.76 7.63 8.47
CA GLY A 121 13.93 6.43 8.56
C GLY A 121 13.47 6.10 9.97
N ASP A 122 12.85 4.93 10.06
CA ASP A 122 12.41 4.32 11.30
C ASP A 122 12.85 2.86 11.40
N LEU A 123 13.01 2.42 12.64
CA LEU A 123 13.12 1.03 13.05
C LEU A 123 11.92 0.72 13.94
N ALA A 124 11.35 -0.46 13.78
CA ALA A 124 10.26 -0.93 14.62
C ALA A 124 10.45 -2.40 14.98
N VAL A 125 9.99 -2.75 16.18
CA VAL A 125 9.89 -4.13 16.65
C VAL A 125 8.45 -4.36 17.05
N ARG A 126 7.82 -5.37 16.46
CA ARG A 126 6.46 -5.79 16.81
C ARG A 126 6.45 -7.21 17.32
N ARG A 127 5.55 -7.51 18.24
CA ARG A 127 5.33 -8.85 18.79
C ARG A 127 3.84 -9.17 18.78
N PRO A 128 3.36 -10.01 17.85
CA PRO A 128 2.03 -10.58 17.94
C PRO A 128 2.00 -11.68 19.01
N VAL A 129 1.01 -11.64 19.90
CA VAL A 129 0.73 -12.65 20.93
C VAL A 129 -0.77 -12.87 20.98
N GLY A 130 -1.25 -13.88 20.24
CA GLY A 130 -2.68 -14.13 20.09
C GLY A 130 -3.38 -12.98 19.37
N GLY A 131 -4.44 -12.43 19.96
CA GLY A 131 -5.15 -11.25 19.43
C GLY A 131 -4.54 -9.91 19.83
N VAL A 132 -3.32 -9.89 20.37
CA VAL A 132 -2.63 -8.68 20.81
C VAL A 132 -1.36 -8.47 19.99
N THR A 133 -1.12 -7.26 19.52
CA THR A 133 0.18 -6.87 18.95
C THR A 133 0.75 -5.71 19.75
N LEU A 134 1.97 -5.90 20.26
CA LEU A 134 2.76 -4.85 20.89
C LEU A 134 3.81 -4.36 19.91
N GLY A 135 3.99 -3.05 19.80
CA GLY A 135 5.00 -2.46 18.94
C GLY A 135 5.77 -1.36 19.65
N VAL A 136 7.05 -1.26 19.35
CA VAL A 136 7.89 -0.10 19.69
C VAL A 136 8.63 0.36 18.45
N SER A 137 8.82 1.66 18.31
CA SER A 137 9.52 2.23 17.17
C SER A 137 10.41 3.39 17.59
N GLY A 138 11.43 3.63 16.79
CA GLY A 138 12.37 4.72 16.94
C GLY A 138 12.97 5.11 15.60
N GLY A 139 13.34 6.37 15.43
CA GLY A 139 13.90 6.82 14.17
C GLY A 139 14.42 8.24 14.22
N ALA A 140 15.04 8.64 13.13
CA ALA A 140 15.55 9.99 12.94
C ALA A 140 15.29 10.44 11.51
N LEU A 141 14.96 11.72 11.34
CA LEU A 141 14.83 12.37 10.05
C LEU A 141 15.69 13.63 10.04
N SER A 142 16.50 13.81 9.02
CA SER A 142 17.02 15.11 8.63
C SER A 142 15.94 15.82 7.84
N VAL A 143 15.51 16.98 8.32
CA VAL A 143 14.42 17.77 7.74
C VAL A 143 14.96 19.14 7.37
N ASP A 144 14.63 19.59 6.17
CA ASP A 144 14.71 20.98 5.73
C ASP A 144 13.43 21.28 4.94
N ASN A 145 12.51 22.05 5.53
CA ASN A 145 11.19 22.30 4.94
C ASN A 145 10.90 23.80 4.78
N GLY A 146 11.94 24.65 4.84
CA GLY A 146 11.81 26.11 4.79
C GLY A 146 11.24 26.76 6.07
N VAL A 147 10.77 25.98 7.05
CA VAL A 147 10.32 26.47 8.37
C VAL A 147 11.28 26.01 9.47
N VAL A 148 11.70 24.75 9.42
CA VAL A 148 12.63 24.12 10.36
C VAL A 148 13.68 23.37 9.56
N SER A 149 14.94 23.55 9.95
CA SER A 149 16.06 22.77 9.44
C SER A 149 16.78 22.08 10.60
N GLY A 150 16.97 20.76 10.51
CA GLY A 150 17.70 19.96 11.50
C GLY A 150 17.15 18.55 11.68
N THR A 151 17.58 17.89 12.75
CA THR A 151 17.25 16.50 13.02
C THR A 151 16.01 16.36 13.90
N PHE A 152 15.07 15.53 13.45
CA PHE A 152 13.87 15.13 14.16
C PHE A 152 14.08 13.72 14.68
N TRP A 153 14.22 13.58 16.00
CA TRP A 153 14.23 12.29 16.66
C TRP A 153 12.80 11.86 16.96
N ARG A 154 12.46 10.59 16.72
CA ARG A 154 11.12 10.06 16.90
C ARG A 154 11.17 8.76 17.66
N GLY A 155 10.16 8.53 18.48
CA GLY A 155 9.97 7.27 19.19
C GLY A 155 8.50 7.04 19.49
N GLY A 156 8.11 5.79 19.68
CA GLY A 156 6.73 5.49 20.00
C GLY A 156 6.51 4.05 20.42
N GLY A 157 5.30 3.83 20.92
CA GLY A 157 4.78 2.52 21.27
C GLY A 157 3.35 2.38 20.78
N GLU A 158 3.00 1.18 20.36
CA GLU A 158 1.65 0.83 19.96
C GLU A 158 1.19 -0.47 20.63
N LEU A 159 -0.10 -0.51 20.94
CA LEU A 159 -0.81 -1.70 21.38
C LEU A 159 -2.04 -1.83 20.50
N LEU A 160 -2.13 -2.94 19.77
CA LEU A 160 -3.29 -3.31 18.98
C LEU A 160 -3.95 -4.54 19.61
N LEU A 161 -5.25 -4.46 19.83
CA LEU A 161 -6.10 -5.53 20.33
C LEU A 161 -7.12 -5.86 19.24
N GLU A 162 -7.12 -7.09 18.76
CA GLU A 162 -8.02 -7.57 17.70
C GLU A 162 -8.94 -8.67 18.23
N GLY A 163 -10.23 -8.45 18.06
CA GLY A 163 -11.27 -9.45 18.24
C GLY A 163 -11.99 -9.75 16.93
N ARG A 164 -12.88 -10.74 16.96
CA ARG A 164 -13.59 -11.22 15.75
C ARG A 164 -14.41 -10.14 15.02
N ARG A 165 -14.89 -9.13 15.74
CA ARG A 165 -15.74 -8.05 15.20
C ARG A 165 -15.32 -6.67 15.71
N TRP A 166 -14.17 -6.53 16.33
CA TRP A 166 -13.73 -5.27 16.87
C TRP A 166 -12.20 -5.21 16.85
N ALA A 167 -11.65 -4.02 16.81
CA ALA A 167 -10.27 -3.82 17.23
C ALA A 167 -10.14 -2.48 17.95
N ALA A 168 -9.21 -2.43 18.88
CA ALA A 168 -8.82 -1.22 19.58
C ALA A 168 -7.31 -1.04 19.44
N ALA A 169 -6.86 0.19 19.21
CA ALA A 169 -5.45 0.52 19.22
C ALA A 169 -5.17 1.69 20.15
N VAL A 170 -4.07 1.60 20.89
CA VAL A 170 -3.47 2.70 21.65
C VAL A 170 -2.11 2.96 21.05
N GLU A 171 -1.82 4.24 20.82
CA GLU A 171 -0.55 4.68 20.30
C GLU A 171 -0.02 5.83 21.15
N ILE A 172 1.28 5.81 21.43
CA ILE A 172 2.02 6.90 22.05
C ILE A 172 3.17 7.25 21.11
N ARG A 173 3.35 8.53 20.82
CA ARG A 173 4.45 9.04 19.99
C ARG A 173 5.14 10.20 20.69
N GLY A 174 6.45 10.21 20.64
CA GLY A 174 7.30 11.33 21.04
C GLY A 174 8.17 11.79 19.87
N GLN A 175 8.42 13.09 19.80
CA GLN A 175 9.30 13.68 18.81
C GLN A 175 10.13 14.80 19.44
N ALA A 176 11.44 14.78 19.25
CA ALA A 176 12.31 15.90 19.58
C ALA A 176 12.78 16.57 18.28
N THR A 177 12.51 17.85 18.15
CA THR A 177 12.86 18.68 16.99
C THR A 177 13.89 19.74 17.41
N PRO A 178 14.51 20.47 16.46
CA PRO A 178 15.35 21.61 16.80
C PRO A 178 14.62 22.74 17.55
N LEU A 179 13.28 22.76 17.50
CA LEU A 179 12.48 23.80 18.14
C LEU A 179 11.97 23.38 19.52
N GLU A 180 11.49 22.15 19.64
CA GLU A 180 10.76 21.67 20.82
C GLU A 180 10.67 20.13 20.88
N GLU A 181 10.37 19.64 22.08
CA GLU A 181 9.97 18.26 22.33
C GLU A 181 8.44 18.17 22.38
N GLU A 182 7.88 17.19 21.69
CA GLU A 182 6.44 17.00 21.54
C GLU A 182 6.03 15.57 21.92
N LEU A 183 4.88 15.46 22.60
CA LEU A 183 4.24 14.19 22.90
C LEU A 183 2.83 14.17 22.32
N GLY A 184 2.47 13.02 21.76
CA GLY A 184 1.22 12.76 21.07
C GLY A 184 0.89 11.28 21.12
N GLY A 185 -0.09 10.89 20.32
CA GLY A 185 -0.62 9.54 20.34
C GLY A 185 -2.11 9.52 20.11
N GLY A 186 -2.75 8.39 20.34
CA GLY A 186 -4.19 8.29 20.20
C GLY A 186 -4.77 6.97 20.62
N LEU A 187 -6.08 6.95 20.70
CA LEU A 187 -6.89 5.77 20.85
C LEU A 187 -7.79 5.65 19.63
N SER A 188 -7.90 4.45 19.08
CA SER A 188 -8.87 4.12 18.05
C SER A 188 -9.64 2.87 18.44
N LEU A 189 -10.92 2.84 18.11
CA LEU A 189 -11.80 1.70 18.30
C LEU A 189 -12.65 1.56 17.03
N TRP A 190 -12.74 0.34 16.51
CA TRP A 190 -13.81 -0.01 15.60
C TRP A 190 -14.55 -1.25 16.09
N ALA A 191 -15.86 -1.30 15.83
CA ALA A 191 -16.71 -2.41 16.21
C ALA A 191 -17.79 -2.66 15.15
N GLY A 192 -17.88 -3.90 14.68
CA GLY A 192 -18.97 -4.40 13.85
C GLY A 192 -20.20 -4.66 14.70
N VAL A 193 -21.21 -3.82 14.55
CA VAL A 193 -22.46 -3.88 15.33
C VAL A 193 -23.56 -4.67 14.63
N ALA A 194 -23.49 -4.82 13.30
CA ALA A 194 -24.38 -5.64 12.49
C ALA A 194 -23.68 -6.08 11.19
N PRO A 195 -24.22 -7.05 10.44
CA PRO A 195 -23.70 -7.39 9.10
C PRO A 195 -23.60 -6.15 8.22
N GLY A 196 -22.40 -5.85 7.72
CA GLY A 196 -22.14 -4.67 6.91
C GLY A 196 -22.07 -3.34 7.68
N ILE A 197 -22.35 -3.28 8.98
CA ILE A 197 -22.32 -2.04 9.78
C ILE A 197 -21.16 -2.06 10.77
N ARG A 198 -20.31 -1.03 10.71
CA ARG A 198 -19.21 -0.80 11.64
C ARG A 198 -19.29 0.60 12.24
N LEU A 199 -19.05 0.71 13.54
CA LEU A 199 -18.80 1.96 14.24
C LEU A 199 -17.29 2.16 14.35
N ARG A 200 -16.86 3.43 14.32
CA ARG A 200 -15.48 3.85 14.53
C ARG A 200 -15.45 5.06 15.47
N ALA A 201 -14.52 5.07 16.41
CA ALA A 201 -14.22 6.20 17.25
C ALA A 201 -12.70 6.38 17.34
N ASP A 202 -12.22 7.61 17.20
CA ASP A 202 -10.80 7.95 17.30
C ASP A 202 -10.63 9.22 18.13
N VAL A 203 -9.65 9.21 19.01
CA VAL A 203 -9.18 10.38 19.75
C VAL A 203 -7.67 10.42 19.58
N SER A 204 -7.13 11.44 18.94
CA SER A 204 -5.69 11.51 18.69
C SER A 204 -5.14 12.92 18.86
N ARG A 205 -3.92 13.00 19.36
CA ARG A 205 -3.08 14.19 19.36
C ARG A 205 -1.97 13.97 18.35
N SER A 206 -2.05 14.65 17.21
CA SER A 206 -0.98 14.65 16.21
C SER A 206 0.20 15.47 16.69
N LEU A 207 1.39 15.06 16.26
CA LEU A 207 2.63 15.83 16.42
C LEU A 207 2.79 16.76 15.21
N ARG A 208 3.70 17.73 15.32
CA ARG A 208 4.06 18.60 14.19
C ARG A 208 4.52 17.78 13.00
N ASP A 209 3.92 18.09 11.85
CA ASP A 209 4.24 17.42 10.60
C ASP A 209 5.62 17.91 10.09
N PRO A 210 6.62 17.02 9.93
CA PRO A 210 7.93 17.41 9.39
C PRO A 210 7.87 17.83 7.91
N LEU A 211 6.82 17.42 7.17
CA LEU A 211 6.60 17.74 5.77
C LEU A 211 6.03 19.15 5.60
N TYR A 212 4.98 19.48 6.36
CA TYR A 212 4.26 20.76 6.21
C TYR A 212 4.61 21.80 7.28
N GLY A 213 5.33 21.41 8.35
CA GLY A 213 5.60 22.26 9.51
C GLY A 213 4.36 22.56 10.36
N THR A 214 3.19 22.04 9.99
CA THR A 214 1.90 22.25 10.66
C THR A 214 1.98 21.83 12.12
N ALA A 215 1.54 22.70 13.03
CA ALA A 215 1.49 22.39 14.45
C ALA A 215 0.59 21.18 14.74
N GLY A 216 0.93 20.44 15.80
CA GLY A 216 0.10 19.33 16.28
C GLY A 216 -1.33 19.76 16.61
N SER A 217 -2.27 18.83 16.47
CA SER A 217 -3.70 19.07 16.68
C SER A 217 -4.35 17.95 17.48
N LEU A 218 -5.43 18.28 18.20
CA LEU A 218 -6.31 17.30 18.83
C LEU A 218 -7.46 16.99 17.86
N THR A 219 -7.65 15.72 17.53
CA THR A 219 -8.68 15.23 16.62
C THR A 219 -9.60 14.26 17.34
N LEU A 220 -10.91 14.45 17.16
CA LEU A 220 -11.96 13.54 17.60
C LEU A 220 -12.76 13.11 16.37
N VAL A 221 -12.85 11.79 16.13
CA VAL A 221 -13.64 11.21 15.04
C VAL A 221 -14.65 10.24 15.64
N ALA A 222 -15.91 10.32 15.19
CA ALA A 222 -16.92 9.29 15.40
C ALA A 222 -17.60 9.03 14.05
N GLY A 223 -17.68 7.77 13.63
CA GLY A 223 -18.14 7.40 12.29
C GLY A 223 -18.90 6.09 12.23
N VAL A 224 -19.76 5.98 11.22
CA VAL A 224 -20.50 4.75 10.87
C VAL A 224 -20.14 4.38 9.44
N SER A 225 -19.72 3.14 9.23
CA SER A 225 -19.49 2.58 7.90
C SER A 225 -20.56 1.52 7.61
N VAL A 226 -21.28 1.71 6.50
CA VAL A 226 -22.31 0.79 6.02
C VAL A 226 -21.83 0.23 4.67
N ARG A 227 -21.65 -1.09 4.60
CA ARG A 227 -21.34 -1.84 3.38
C ARG A 227 -22.45 -2.87 3.17
N PRO A 228 -23.60 -2.45 2.62
CA PRO A 228 -24.78 -3.30 2.51
C PRO A 228 -24.62 -4.40 1.46
N PHE A 229 -23.70 -4.23 0.50
CA PHE A 229 -23.37 -5.22 -0.52
C PHE A 229 -21.85 -5.42 -0.60
N ARG A 230 -21.40 -6.67 -0.63
CA ARG A 230 -20.02 -7.01 -1.03
C ARG A 230 -20.03 -7.15 -2.54
N TRP A 231 -19.66 -6.11 -3.27
CA TRP A 231 -19.19 -6.31 -4.64
C TRP A 231 -17.79 -6.91 -4.54
N SER A 232 -17.71 -8.23 -4.51
CA SER A 232 -16.47 -8.91 -4.81
C SER A 232 -16.29 -8.81 -6.32
N ALA A 233 -15.25 -8.12 -6.78
CA ALA A 233 -14.82 -8.30 -8.17
C ALA A 233 -14.71 -9.82 -8.42
N PRO A 234 -15.23 -10.34 -9.54
CA PRO A 234 -15.06 -11.75 -9.87
C PRO A 234 -13.57 -12.08 -9.76
N GLU A 235 -13.25 -13.17 -9.05
CA GLU A 235 -11.86 -13.63 -8.94
C GLU A 235 -11.30 -13.76 -10.37
N PRO A 236 -10.14 -13.16 -10.66
CA PRO A 236 -9.59 -13.22 -12.02
C PRO A 236 -9.47 -14.70 -12.42
N PRO A 237 -9.85 -15.08 -13.65
CA PRO A 237 -9.75 -16.46 -14.09
C PRO A 237 -8.34 -16.97 -13.86
N PRO A 238 -8.16 -18.18 -13.31
CA PRO A 238 -6.85 -18.71 -12.98
C PRO A 238 -5.98 -18.82 -14.25
N LEU A 239 -4.67 -18.63 -14.09
CA LEU A 239 -3.69 -18.79 -15.18
C LEU A 239 -3.75 -20.19 -15.79
N VAL A 240 -4.03 -21.19 -14.96
CA VAL A 240 -4.20 -22.59 -15.35
C VAL A 240 -5.45 -23.15 -14.66
N ALA A 241 -6.32 -23.79 -15.42
CA ALA A 241 -7.45 -24.55 -14.89
C ALA A 241 -7.43 -25.99 -15.41
N VAL A 242 -7.35 -26.96 -14.50
CA VAL A 242 -7.49 -28.39 -14.82
C VAL A 242 -8.97 -28.74 -14.88
N GLY A 243 -9.41 -29.22 -16.03
CA GLY A 243 -10.77 -29.57 -16.38
C GLY A 243 -11.03 -31.09 -16.36
N PRO A 244 -12.08 -31.55 -17.06
CA PRO A 244 -12.50 -32.95 -17.06
C PRO A 244 -11.46 -33.87 -17.71
N ALA A 245 -11.52 -35.15 -17.35
CA ALA A 245 -10.76 -36.21 -18.02
C ALA A 245 -11.18 -36.34 -19.50
N ARG A 246 -10.19 -36.60 -20.35
CA ARG A 246 -10.31 -36.83 -21.80
C ARG A 246 -9.42 -38.02 -22.16
N ASP A 247 -9.59 -38.59 -23.35
CA ASP A 247 -8.68 -39.63 -23.84
C ASP A 247 -7.24 -39.09 -23.85
N GLY A 248 -6.35 -39.78 -23.13
CA GLY A 248 -4.95 -39.39 -22.99
C GLY A 248 -4.61 -38.45 -21.82
N GLY A 249 -5.58 -37.98 -21.02
CA GLY A 249 -5.29 -37.14 -19.85
C GLY A 249 -6.43 -36.28 -19.33
N ARG A 250 -6.15 -35.02 -18.96
CA ARG A 250 -7.17 -34.02 -18.59
C ARG A 250 -7.07 -32.78 -19.48
N GLU A 251 -8.21 -32.14 -19.71
CA GLU A 251 -8.26 -30.85 -20.36
C GLU A 251 -7.64 -29.78 -19.45
N VAL A 252 -6.62 -29.07 -19.89
CA VAL A 252 -5.95 -27.99 -19.15
C VAL A 252 -6.06 -26.71 -19.94
N ARG A 253 -6.72 -25.71 -19.34
CA ARG A 253 -6.88 -24.38 -19.93
C ARG A 253 -5.81 -23.45 -19.38
N PHE A 254 -5.05 -22.83 -20.28
CA PHE A 254 -4.09 -21.78 -19.97
C PHE A 254 -4.65 -20.42 -20.40
N ALA A 255 -4.49 -19.40 -19.56
CA ALA A 255 -5.04 -18.07 -19.82
C ALA A 255 -4.14 -16.92 -19.31
N LEU A 256 -3.44 -16.23 -20.21
CA LEU A 256 -2.55 -15.12 -19.89
C LEU A 256 -3.21 -13.75 -20.18
N SER A 257 -3.08 -12.79 -19.26
CA SER A 257 -3.45 -11.40 -19.55
C SER A 257 -2.22 -10.64 -20.06
N ALA A 258 -2.23 -10.33 -21.36
CA ALA A 258 -1.21 -9.52 -22.02
C ALA A 258 -1.90 -8.65 -23.09
N PRO A 259 -2.68 -7.62 -22.68
CA PRO A 259 -3.58 -6.89 -23.57
C PRO A 259 -2.89 -6.03 -24.64
N GLY A 260 -1.59 -5.77 -24.50
CA GLY A 260 -0.77 -5.05 -25.46
C GLY A 260 0.17 -5.93 -26.30
N ALA A 261 0.11 -7.26 -26.13
CA ALA A 261 0.92 -8.18 -26.93
C ALA A 261 0.33 -8.32 -28.34
N GLU A 262 1.19 -8.46 -29.33
CA GLU A 262 0.80 -8.76 -30.71
C GLU A 262 0.65 -10.28 -30.91
N ALA A 263 1.49 -11.07 -30.24
CA ALA A 263 1.43 -12.53 -30.27
C ALA A 263 1.78 -13.14 -28.91
N VAL A 264 1.04 -14.19 -28.53
CA VAL A 264 1.39 -15.02 -27.38
C VAL A 264 1.39 -16.49 -27.77
N ALA A 265 2.40 -17.22 -27.33
CA ALA A 265 2.49 -18.67 -27.45
C ALA A 265 2.77 -19.31 -26.08
N ILE A 266 2.38 -20.56 -25.90
CA ILE A 266 2.78 -21.39 -24.77
C ILE A 266 3.84 -22.39 -25.22
N SER A 267 4.82 -22.67 -24.37
CA SER A 267 5.84 -23.69 -24.60
C SER A 267 6.07 -24.46 -23.30
N GLY A 268 6.15 -25.78 -23.38
CA GLY A 268 6.35 -26.64 -22.21
C GLY A 268 6.84 -28.03 -22.59
N ASP A 269 7.05 -28.88 -21.61
CA ASP A 269 7.49 -30.27 -21.85
C ASP A 269 6.50 -31.06 -22.72
N PHE A 270 5.20 -30.80 -22.58
CA PHE A 270 4.13 -31.39 -23.39
C PHE A 270 4.11 -30.91 -24.85
N THR A 271 4.92 -29.91 -25.21
CA THR A 271 5.11 -29.47 -26.60
C THR A 271 6.53 -29.70 -27.10
N ASP A 272 7.35 -30.49 -26.37
CA ASP A 272 8.80 -30.58 -26.59
C ASP A 272 9.48 -29.20 -26.65
N TRP A 273 8.93 -28.24 -25.88
CA TRP A 273 9.31 -26.84 -25.85
C TRP A 273 9.10 -26.07 -27.17
N GLU A 274 8.39 -26.63 -28.14
CA GLU A 274 7.96 -25.90 -29.33
C GLU A 274 6.81 -24.92 -28.98
N PRO A 275 6.88 -23.63 -29.39
CA PRO A 275 5.82 -22.67 -29.10
C PRO A 275 4.51 -22.98 -29.84
N ILE A 276 3.41 -23.07 -29.11
CA ILE A 276 2.05 -23.17 -29.66
C ILE A 276 1.34 -21.82 -29.51
N PRO A 277 0.91 -21.17 -30.60
CA PRO A 277 0.17 -19.91 -30.55
C PRO A 277 -1.12 -20.01 -29.73
N MET A 278 -1.39 -18.99 -28.91
CA MET A 278 -2.61 -18.84 -28.12
C MET A 278 -3.61 -17.93 -28.85
N GLU A 279 -4.90 -18.06 -28.55
CA GLU A 279 -5.95 -17.22 -29.12
C GLU A 279 -6.32 -16.07 -28.18
N PHE A 280 -6.41 -14.84 -28.69
CA PHE A 280 -6.89 -13.70 -27.90
C PHE A 280 -8.42 -13.63 -27.88
N ARG A 281 -9.04 -13.85 -26.72
CA ARG A 281 -10.50 -13.76 -26.49
C ARG A 281 -10.83 -13.18 -25.11
N ASP A 282 -11.83 -12.31 -25.06
CA ASP A 282 -12.29 -11.61 -23.84
C ASP A 282 -11.14 -10.96 -23.03
N GLY A 283 -10.22 -10.29 -23.72
CA GLY A 283 -9.10 -9.57 -23.09
C GLY A 283 -7.96 -10.45 -22.57
N ARG A 284 -7.93 -11.75 -22.92
CA ARG A 284 -6.87 -12.69 -22.51
C ARG A 284 -6.46 -13.62 -23.65
N TRP A 285 -5.20 -14.02 -23.64
CA TRP A 285 -4.67 -15.08 -24.49
C TRP A 285 -5.01 -16.42 -23.88
N ARG A 286 -5.60 -17.34 -24.64
CA ARG A 286 -6.11 -18.62 -24.14
C ARG A 286 -5.73 -19.76 -25.07
N ILE A 287 -5.46 -20.91 -24.45
CA ILE A 287 -5.35 -22.19 -25.15
C ILE A 287 -5.84 -23.30 -24.22
N THR A 288 -6.36 -24.37 -24.80
CA THR A 288 -6.78 -25.55 -24.06
C THR A 288 -6.07 -26.76 -24.66
N LEU A 289 -5.35 -27.51 -23.83
CA LEU A 289 -4.56 -28.67 -24.23
C LEU A 289 -5.02 -29.89 -23.42
N VAL A 290 -4.89 -31.10 -23.97
CA VAL A 290 -5.08 -32.33 -23.18
C VAL A 290 -3.70 -32.79 -22.71
N LEU A 291 -3.49 -32.78 -21.39
CA LEU A 291 -2.20 -33.15 -20.79
C LEU A 291 -2.33 -34.49 -20.07
N ALA A 292 -1.34 -35.36 -20.26
CA ALA A 292 -1.26 -36.64 -19.57
C ALA A 292 -1.09 -36.46 -18.05
N PRO A 293 -1.38 -37.48 -17.23
CA PRO A 293 -1.09 -37.40 -15.79
C PRO A 293 0.41 -37.24 -15.54
N GLY A 294 0.80 -36.25 -14.75
CA GLY A 294 2.20 -35.95 -14.49
C GLY A 294 2.47 -34.52 -14.02
N LEU A 295 3.74 -34.24 -13.73
CA LEU A 295 4.26 -32.90 -13.51
C LEU A 295 4.66 -32.31 -14.86
N HIS A 296 4.08 -31.18 -15.22
CA HIS A 296 4.36 -30.47 -16.47
C HIS A 296 4.96 -29.10 -16.21
N HIS A 297 6.03 -28.77 -16.91
CA HIS A 297 6.68 -27.46 -16.90
C HIS A 297 6.31 -26.67 -18.16
N PHE A 298 6.10 -25.36 -17.99
CA PHE A 298 5.76 -24.48 -19.11
C PHE A 298 6.16 -23.03 -18.86
N GLY A 299 6.12 -22.24 -19.91
CA GLY A 299 6.14 -20.78 -19.89
C GLY A 299 5.44 -20.20 -21.10
N PHE A 300 5.37 -18.87 -21.16
CA PHE A 300 4.77 -18.16 -22.28
C PHE A 300 5.84 -17.42 -23.08
N LEU A 301 5.63 -17.29 -24.38
CA LEU A 301 6.33 -16.33 -25.21
C LEU A 301 5.36 -15.20 -25.52
N VAL A 302 5.70 -13.98 -25.14
CA VAL A 302 4.93 -12.76 -25.44
C VAL A 302 5.79 -11.91 -26.35
N ASP A 303 5.35 -11.69 -27.59
CA ASP A 303 6.12 -11.01 -28.64
C ASP A 303 7.57 -11.55 -28.74
N ASP A 304 7.67 -12.88 -28.86
CA ASP A 304 8.92 -13.66 -28.91
C ASP A 304 9.84 -13.57 -27.68
N ARG A 305 9.35 -13.01 -26.56
CA ARG A 305 10.08 -12.93 -25.29
C ARG A 305 9.52 -13.89 -24.26
N TRP A 306 10.40 -14.62 -23.59
CA TRP A 306 10.02 -15.51 -22.49
C TRP A 306 9.39 -14.72 -21.35
N ALA A 307 8.20 -15.12 -20.94
CA ALA A 307 7.39 -14.45 -19.93
C ALA A 307 6.72 -15.48 -19.00
N LEU A 308 6.75 -15.16 -17.71
CA LEU A 308 5.99 -15.84 -16.67
C LEU A 308 5.34 -14.80 -15.79
N PRO A 309 4.00 -14.82 -15.66
CA PRO A 309 3.34 -13.90 -14.77
C PRO A 309 3.66 -14.23 -13.30
N PRO A 310 3.68 -13.24 -12.39
CA PRO A 310 4.09 -13.44 -11.00
C PRO A 310 3.25 -14.44 -10.20
N ASP A 311 2.01 -14.68 -10.64
CA ASP A 311 1.04 -15.61 -10.05
C ASP A 311 1.10 -17.01 -10.66
N ALA A 312 2.11 -17.31 -11.50
CA ALA A 312 2.25 -18.62 -12.10
C ALA A 312 2.51 -19.72 -11.05
N PRO A 313 1.86 -20.89 -11.18
CA PRO A 313 2.00 -21.98 -10.21
C PRO A 313 3.39 -22.62 -10.27
N GLY A 314 3.89 -23.05 -9.12
CA GLY A 314 5.06 -23.92 -9.01
C GLY A 314 6.29 -23.41 -9.78
N ILE A 315 6.66 -22.14 -9.60
CA ILE A 315 7.83 -21.55 -10.28
C ILE A 315 9.10 -22.30 -9.89
N VAL A 316 9.80 -22.86 -10.88
CA VAL A 316 11.09 -23.55 -10.76
C VAL A 316 12.13 -22.82 -11.61
N ASP A 317 13.35 -22.68 -11.08
CA ASP A 317 14.51 -22.20 -11.84
C ASP A 317 15.05 -23.34 -12.70
N ASP A 318 15.27 -23.09 -13.99
CA ASP A 318 15.76 -24.12 -14.91
C ASP A 318 17.27 -24.37 -14.81
N GLY A 319 17.98 -23.62 -13.97
CA GLY A 319 19.43 -23.72 -13.77
C GLY A 319 20.25 -22.96 -14.82
N TRP A 320 19.60 -22.32 -15.80
CA TRP A 320 20.22 -21.56 -16.89
C TRP A 320 19.72 -20.11 -16.93
N GLY A 321 19.14 -19.64 -15.83
CA GLY A 321 18.68 -18.27 -15.64
C GLY A 321 17.30 -17.98 -16.24
N ARG A 322 16.56 -18.99 -16.70
CA ARG A 322 15.14 -18.86 -17.01
C ARG A 322 14.32 -19.52 -15.91
N ARG A 323 13.10 -19.02 -15.74
CA ARG A 323 12.12 -19.59 -14.82
C ARG A 323 11.04 -20.28 -15.64
N ASN A 324 10.52 -21.40 -15.13
CA ASN A 324 9.40 -22.15 -15.67
C ASN A 324 8.31 -22.28 -14.59
N ALA A 325 7.04 -22.26 -14.98
CA ALA A 325 5.94 -22.64 -14.10
C ALA A 325 5.75 -24.16 -14.16
N SER A 326 5.16 -24.74 -13.12
CA SER A 326 4.83 -26.16 -13.08
C SER A 326 3.40 -26.41 -12.61
N ILE A 327 2.77 -27.42 -13.21
CA ILE A 327 1.43 -27.88 -12.87
C ILE A 327 1.44 -29.41 -12.71
N VAL A 328 0.63 -29.91 -11.79
CA VAL A 328 0.41 -31.35 -11.63
C VAL A 328 -0.95 -31.68 -12.22
N VAL A 329 -0.97 -32.64 -13.14
CA VAL A 329 -2.19 -33.21 -13.70
C VAL A 329 -2.38 -34.59 -13.08
N GLU A 330 -3.46 -34.75 -12.32
CA GLU A 330 -3.79 -36.02 -11.68
C GLU A 330 -4.41 -37.01 -12.68
N GLY A 331 -4.17 -38.31 -12.44
CA GLY A 331 -4.84 -39.39 -13.16
C GLY A 331 -6.36 -39.36 -13.01
N PRO A 332 -7.10 -40.09 -13.86
CA PRO A 332 -8.55 -40.27 -13.69
C PRO A 332 -8.90 -40.93 -12.35
#